data_AF-A0A6J7CQ77-F1
#
_entry.id   AF-A0A6J7CQ77-F1
#
_cell.length_a   1.000
_cell.length_b   1.000
_cell.length_c   1.000
_cell.angle_alpha   90.00
_cell.angle_beta   90.00
_cell.angle_gamma   90.00
#
_symmetry.space_group_name_H-M   'P 1'
#
loop_
_entity.id
_entity.type
_entity.pdbx_description
1 polymer ?
#
loop_
_entity_poly.entity_id
_entity_poly.type
_entity_poly.pdbx_seq_one_letter_code
_entity_poly.pdbx_strand_id
1 'polypeptide(L)' 'MASEKDQRQNVALGFQGGAGLSLRLKPKDAEKLFAQLAEGGWHETEDASGPVRIDLSQVVFVRAEREEHRVGFGG' A
#
# COMPACT_ATOMS: atom_id res chain seq x y z
N MET A 1 -19.36 15.91 1.04
CA MET A 1 -18.17 15.66 1.88
C MET A 1 -17.91 14.16 1.82
N ALA A 2 -16.98 13.72 0.97
CA ALA A 2 -16.65 12.30 0.86
C ALA A 2 -16.08 11.84 2.21
N SER A 3 -16.59 10.72 2.73
CA SER A 3 -16.31 10.26 4.08
C SER A 3 -14.83 9.94 4.24
N GLU A 4 -14.17 10.62 5.17
CA GLU A 4 -12.79 10.38 5.65
C GLU A 4 -12.54 8.93 6.11
N LYS A 5 -13.62 8.15 6.28
CA LYS A 5 -13.61 6.74 6.70
C LYS A 5 -13.16 5.73 5.63
N ASP A 6 -13.05 6.12 4.36
CA ASP A 6 -12.58 5.22 3.28
C ASP A 6 -11.35 5.74 2.55
N GLN A 7 -10.53 6.58 3.20
CA GLN A 7 -9.30 7.09 2.60
C GLN A 7 -8.22 5.99 2.58
N ARG A 8 -8.36 5.06 1.63
CA ARG A 8 -7.34 4.05 1.32
C ARG A 8 -6.32 4.65 0.37
N GLN A 9 -5.05 4.40 0.62
CA GLN A 9 -3.96 4.78 -0.29
C GLN A 9 -3.54 3.59 -1.15
N ASN A 10 -3.12 3.87 -2.38
CA ASN A 10 -2.56 2.85 -3.24
C ASN A 10 -1.11 2.57 -2.82
N VAL A 11 -0.80 1.32 -2.55
CA VAL A 11 0.55 0.84 -2.20
C VAL A 11 0.96 -0.18 -3.25
N ALA A 12 2.10 0.03 -3.88
CA ALA A 12 2.70 -0.92 -4.81
C ALA A 12 3.92 -1.59 -4.17
N LEU A 13 3.97 -2.92 -4.24
CA LEU A 13 5.09 -3.75 -3.81
C LEU A 13 5.76 -4.34 -5.04
N GLY A 14 7.08 -4.27 -5.11
CA GLY A 14 7.88 -4.99 -6.09
C GLY A 14 8.61 -6.16 -5.45
N PHE A 15 8.56 -7.31 -6.10
CA PHE A 15 9.21 -8.53 -5.62
C PHE A 15 10.48 -8.84 -6.39
N GLN A 16 11.39 -9.56 -5.74
CA GLN A 16 12.50 -10.24 -6.40
C GLN A 16 11.93 -11.13 -7.52
N GLY A 17 12.47 -10.99 -8.74
CA GLY A 17 11.95 -11.68 -9.93
C GLY A 17 10.97 -10.85 -10.78
N GLY A 18 10.65 -9.61 -10.37
CA GLY A 18 10.01 -8.62 -11.24
C GLY A 18 8.48 -8.58 -11.21
N ALA A 19 7.83 -9.43 -10.41
CA ALA A 19 6.40 -9.31 -10.15
C ALA A 19 6.09 -8.09 -9.28
N GLY A 20 4.88 -7.54 -9.41
CA GLY A 20 4.39 -6.45 -8.58
C GLY A 20 2.99 -6.72 -8.04
N LEU A 21 2.70 -6.22 -6.84
CA LEU A 21 1.39 -6.28 -6.20
C LEU A 21 0.91 -4.88 -5.86
N SER A 22 -0.29 -4.52 -6.33
CA SER A 22 -0.95 -3.26 -5.99
C SER A 22 -2.02 -3.52 -4.93
N LEU A 23 -1.97 -2.75 -3.85
CA LEU A 23 -2.85 -2.83 -2.69
C LEU A 23 -3.54 -1.49 -2.44
N ARG A 24 -4.75 -1.53 -1.90
CA ARG A 24 -5.51 -0.39 -1.39
C ARG A 24 -5.67 -0.54 0.11
N LEU A 25 -4.73 0.06 0.82
CA LEU A 25 -4.60 -0.09 2.27
C LEU A 25 -5.14 1.14 3.00
N LYS A 26 -5.74 0.92 4.16
CA LYS A 26 -6.00 2.02 5.10
C LYS A 26 -4.65 2.59 5.58
N PRO A 27 -4.59 3.87 6.01
CA PRO A 27 -3.34 4.50 6.42
C PRO A 27 -2.61 3.70 7.52
N LYS A 28 -3.37 3.22 8.51
CA LYS A 28 -2.85 2.39 9.62
C LYS A 28 -2.25 1.06 9.15
N ASP A 29 -2.82 0.43 8.13
CA ASP A 29 -2.36 -0.87 7.64
C ASP A 29 -1.11 -0.72 6.76
N ALA A 30 -1.02 0.38 6.00
CA ALA A 30 0.20 0.73 5.28
C ALA A 30 1.36 1.09 6.23
N GLU A 31 1.10 1.84 7.31
CA GLU A 31 2.11 2.15 8.33
C GLU A 31 2.66 0.86 8.97
N LYS A 32 1.79 -0.09 9.33
CA LYS A 32 2.19 -1.41 9.85
C LYS A 32 3.02 -2.19 8.85
N LEU A 33 2.60 -2.23 7.59
CA LEU A 33 3.35 -2.87 6.52
C LEU A 33 4.76 -2.29 6.42
N PHE A 34 4.90 -0.96 6.43
CA PHE A 34 6.21 -0.29 6.31
C PHE A 34 7.11 -0.55 7.52
N ALA A 35 6.56 -0.58 8.72
CA ALA A 35 7.31 -0.93 9.93
C ALA A 35 7.87 -2.36 9.88
N GLN A 36 7.12 -3.29 9.29
CA GLN A 36 7.48 -4.72 9.21
C GLN A 36 8.46 -5.05 8.08
N LEU A 37 8.66 -4.15 7.11
CA LEU A 37 9.63 -4.35 6.02
C LEU A 37 11.05 -4.60 6.53
N ALA A 38 11.44 -3.98 7.65
CA ALA A 38 12.77 -4.16 8.25
C ALA A 38 12.97 -5.53 8.91
N GLU A 39 11.88 -6.16 9.38
CA GLU A 39 11.92 -7.49 10.01
C GLU A 39 11.85 -8.61 8.96
N GLY A 40 11.17 -8.37 7.84
CA GLY A 40 10.95 -9.36 6.79
C GLY A 40 9.91 -10.42 7.20
N GLY A 41 9.91 -11.56 6.48
CA GLY A 41 9.01 -12.68 6.76
C GLY A 41 7.54 -12.46 6.37
N TRP A 42 6.66 -13.34 6.84
CA TRP A 42 5.25 -13.32 6.46
C TRP A 42 4.46 -12.26 7.22
N HIS A 43 3.83 -11.36 6.48
CA HIS A 43 2.94 -10.33 7.00
C HIS A 43 1.53 -10.47 6.38
N GLU A 44 0.49 -10.23 7.19
CA GLU A 44 -0.91 -10.21 6.73
C GLU A 44 -1.45 -8.79 6.80
N THR A 45 -2.13 -8.34 5.73
CA THR A 45 -2.78 -7.02 5.66
C THR A 45 -4.13 -7.11 4.97
N GLU A 46 -5.01 -6.13 5.22
CA GLU A 46 -6.36 -6.07 4.66
C GLU A 46 -6.40 -5.15 3.43
N ASP A 47 -6.52 -5.74 2.23
CA ASP A 47 -6.74 -5.01 0.99
C ASP A 47 -8.21 -4.57 0.84
N ALA A 48 -8.53 -3.79 -0.19
CA ALA A 48 -9.93 -3.53 -0.55
C ALA A 48 -10.65 -4.81 -1.03
N SER A 49 -9.89 -5.79 -1.55
CA SER A 49 -10.40 -7.05 -2.10
C SER A 49 -10.44 -8.19 -1.09
N GLY A 50 -9.90 -7.98 0.13
CA GLY A 50 -9.82 -8.98 1.19
C GLY A 50 -8.41 -9.11 1.79
N PRO A 51 -8.20 -10.07 2.72
CA PRO A 51 -6.90 -10.27 3.36
C PRO A 51 -5.87 -10.84 2.38
N VAL A 52 -4.63 -10.38 2.49
CA VAL A 52 -3.50 -10.87 1.71
C VAL A 52 -2.30 -11.14 2.61
N ARG A 53 -1.61 -12.26 2.36
CA ARG A 53 -0.36 -12.61 3.03
C ARG A 53 0.81 -12.41 2.09
N ILE A 54 1.83 -11.70 2.56
CA ILE A 54 2.97 -11.24 1.77
C ILE A 54 4.24 -11.69 2.47
N ASP A 55 5.16 -12.31 1.73
CA ASP A 55 6.51 -12.55 2.21
C ASP A 55 7.36 -11.30 1.97
N LEU A 56 7.58 -10.53 3.03
CA LEU A 56 8.32 -9.28 3.00
C LEU A 56 9.81 -9.50 2.72
N SER A 57 10.34 -10.72 2.90
CA SER A 57 11.73 -11.04 2.53
C SER A 57 11.98 -10.97 1.03
N GLN A 58 10.92 -11.06 0.23
CA GLN A 58 10.98 -11.01 -1.23
C GLN A 58 10.74 -9.59 -1.78
N VAL A 59 10.38 -8.63 -0.93
CA VAL A 59 10.03 -7.27 -1.36
C VAL A 59 11.30 -6.44 -1.55
N VAL A 60 11.51 -5.93 -2.76
CA VAL A 60 12.68 -5.13 -3.14
C VAL A 60 12.39 -3.62 -3.21
N PHE A 61 11.11 -3.24 -3.33
CA PHE A 61 10.69 -1.85 -3.17
C PHE A 61 9.23 -1.75 -2.74
N VAL A 62 8.88 -0.62 -2.12
CA VAL A 62 7.52 -0.25 -1.78
C VAL A 62 7.27 1.21 -2.19
N ARG A 63 6.12 1.48 -2.81
CA ARG A 63 5.68 2.83 -3.19
C ARG A 63 4.27 3.09 -2.69
N ALA A 64 4.10 4.07 -1.81
CA ALA A 64 2.78 4.65 -1.52
C ALA A 64 2.53 5.82 -2.46
N GLU A 65 1.43 5.77 -3.21
CA GLU A 65 0.97 6.93 -3.97
C GLU A 65 0.17 7.82 -3.04
N ARG A 66 0.67 9.03 -2.81
CA ARG A 66 -0.14 10.10 -2.21
C ARG A 66 -1.02 10.66 -3.32
N GLU A 67 -2.32 10.75 -3.07
CA GLU A 67 -3.18 11.54 -3.94
C GLU A 67 -2.69 12.99 -3.89
N GLU A 68 -1.92 13.41 -4.90
CA GLU A 68 -1.65 14.82 -5.10
C GLU A 68 -2.99 15.49 -5.39
N HIS A 69 -3.37 16.45 -4.54
CA HIS A 69 -4.47 17.35 -4.82
C HIS A 69 -4.21 18.04 -6.16
N ARG A 70 -4.82 17.54 -7.24
CA ARG A 70 -4.84 18.21 -8.53
C ARG A 70 -5.61 19.51 -8.35
N VAL A 71 -4.90 20.61 -8.14
CA VAL A 71 -5.45 21.96 -8.36
C VAL A 71 -5.68 22.11 -9.86
N GLY A 72 -6.91 21.81 -10.29
CA GLY A 72 -7.35 22.08 -11.65
C GLY A 72 -7.58 23.58 -11.83
N PHE A 73 -6.65 24.27 -12.49
CA PHE A 73 -6.95 25.57 -13.08
C PHE A 73 -7.79 25.33 -14.35
N GLY A 74 -9.09 25.11 -14.17
CA GLY A 74 -10.07 25.14 -15.25
C GLY A 74 -10.42 26.58 -15.57
N GLY A 75 -10.12 27.02 -16.79
CA GLY A 75 -10.75 28.19 -17.40
C GLY A 75 -12.14 27.88 -17.94
#